data_AF-A0A934AZQ1-F1
#
_entry.id   AF-A0A934AZQ1-F1
#
_cell.length_a   1.000
_cell.length_b   1.000
_cell.length_c   1.000
_cell.angle_alpha   90.00
_cell.angle_beta   90.00
_cell.angle_gamma   90.00
#
_symmetry.space_group_name_H-M   'P 1'
#
loop_
_entity.id
_entity.type
_entity.pdbx_description
1 polymer ?
#
loop_
_entity_poly.entity_id
_entity_poly.type
_entity_poly.pdbx_seq_one_letter_code
_entity_poly.pdbx_strand_id
1 'polypeptide(L)' 'VRENARAQIRVMVKRILRKYGYPPDMQEKATQTVLEQAEVLCKEWAVL' A
#
# COMPACT_ATOMS: atom_id res chain seq x y z
N VAL A 1 -10.65 9.60 8.03
CA VAL A 1 -9.18 9.76 7.85
C VAL A 1 -8.49 8.45 7.45
N ARG A 2 -8.57 7.37 8.26
CA ARG A 2 -7.90 6.08 8.00
C ARG A 2 -8.25 5.42 6.65
N GLU A 3 -9.52 5.41 6.27
CA GLU A 3 -9.93 4.84 4.97
C GLU A 3 -9.46 5.68 3.77
N ASN A 4 -9.48 7.01 3.90
CA ASN A 4 -8.97 7.90 2.87
C ASN A 4 -7.45 7.71 2.67
N ALA A 5 -6.69 7.54 3.75
CA ALA A 5 -5.26 7.21 3.68
C ALA A 5 -5.00 5.87 2.97
N ARG A 6 -5.78 4.82 3.30
CA ARG A 6 -5.69 3.52 2.59
C ARG A 6 -5.99 3.64 1.11
N ALA A 7 -7.01 4.43 0.73
CA ALA A 7 -7.35 4.67 -0.67
C ALA A 7 -6.21 5.37 -1.42
N GLN A 8 -5.59 6.38 -0.81
CA GLN A 8 -4.44 7.08 -1.40
C GLN A 8 -3.23 6.16 -1.58
N ILE A 9 -2.89 5.34 -0.57
CA ILE A 9 -1.80 4.36 -0.66
C ILE A 9 -2.05 3.38 -1.81
N ARG A 10 -3.28 2.86 -1.98
CA ARG A 10 -3.63 1.98 -3.10
C ARG A 10 -3.35 2.62 -4.46
N VAL A 11 -3.71 3.90 -4.63
CA VAL A 11 -3.47 4.64 -5.87
C VAL A 11 -1.97 4.81 -6.13
N MET A 12 -1.19 5.19 -5.11
CA MET A 12 0.25 5.37 -5.23
C MET A 12 0.96 4.06 -5.58
N VAL A 13 0.64 2.96 -4.88
CA VAL A 13 1.23 1.65 -5.13
C VAL A 13 0.90 1.16 -6.53
N LYS A 14 -0.37 1.21 -6.96
CA LYS A 14 -0.76 0.83 -8.34
C LYS A 14 -0.01 1.66 -9.40
N ARG A 15 0.18 2.97 -9.16
CA ARG A 15 0.96 3.83 -10.07
C ARG A 15 2.43 3.39 -10.15
N ILE A 16 3.06 3.04 -9.03
CA ILE A 16 4.45 2.56 -8.97
C ILE A 16 4.57 1.21 -9.69
N LEU A 17 3.70 0.25 -9.38
CA LEU A 17 3.71 -1.08 -9.98
C LEU A 17 3.58 -1.01 -11.50
N ARG A 18 2.67 -0.17 -12.02
CA ARG A 18 2.53 0.07 -13.47
C ARG A 18 3.76 0.72 -14.07
N LYS A 19 4.33 1.74 -13.40
CA LYS A 19 5.52 2.47 -13.87
C LYS A 19 6.72 1.53 -14.08
N TYR A 20 6.85 0.50 -13.24
CA TYR A 20 7.97 -0.45 -13.30
C TYR A 20 7.59 -1.80 -13.94
N GLY A 21 6.45 -1.89 -14.64
CA GLY A 21 6.07 -3.07 -15.40
C GLY A 21 5.71 -4.31 -14.56
N TYR A 22 5.28 -4.11 -13.31
CA TYR A 22 4.91 -5.23 -12.44
C TYR A 22 3.66 -5.96 -12.98
N PRO A 23 3.65 -7.31 -12.98
CA PRO A 23 2.57 -8.10 -13.60
C PRO A 23 1.18 -7.72 -13.08
N PRO A 24 0.21 -7.42 -13.96
CA PRO A 24 -1.11 -6.89 -13.57
C PRO A 24 -1.91 -7.84 -12.67
N ASP A 25 -1.77 -9.15 -12.88
CA ASP A 25 -2.33 -10.23 -12.07
C ASP A 25 -1.75 -10.27 -10.64
N MET A 26 -0.51 -9.83 -10.46
CA MET A 26 0.14 -9.77 -9.15
C MET A 26 -0.04 -8.42 -8.43
N GLN A 27 -0.55 -7.38 -9.10
CA GLN A 27 -0.62 -6.02 -8.55
C GLN A 27 -1.53 -5.93 -7.32
N GLU A 28 -2.63 -6.68 -7.30
CA GLU A 28 -3.56 -6.66 -6.16
C GLU A 28 -2.90 -7.19 -4.89
N LYS A 29 -2.26 -8.35 -4.97
CA LYS A 29 -1.52 -8.95 -3.86
C LYS A 29 -0.42 -8.03 -3.36
N ALA A 30 0.39 -7.46 -4.26
CA ALA A 30 1.44 -6.52 -3.89
C ALA A 30 0.88 -5.27 -3.19
N THR A 31 -0.25 -4.74 -3.68
CA THR A 31 -0.91 -3.59 -3.05
C THR A 31 -1.41 -3.91 -1.65
N GLN A 32 -1.98 -5.11 -1.45
CA GLN A 32 -2.45 -5.56 -0.14
C GLN A 32 -1.30 -5.70 0.85
N THR A 33 -0.17 -6.30 0.44
CA THR A 33 1.03 -6.43 1.28
C THR A 33 1.57 -5.07 1.75
N VAL A 34 1.60 -4.06 0.86
CA VAL A 34 2.05 -2.71 1.26
C VAL A 34 1.12 -2.07 2.28
N LEU A 35 -0.20 -2.29 2.17
CA LEU A 35 -1.17 -1.77 3.15
C LEU A 35 -0.98 -2.43 4.52
N GLU A 36 -0.76 -3.75 4.56
CA GLU A 36 -0.49 -4.49 5.79
C GLU A 36 0.80 -4.02 6.46
N GLN A 37 1.87 -3.85 5.69
CA GLN A 37 3.14 -3.30 6.18
C GLN A 37 2.97 -1.87 6.73
N ALA A 38 2.22 -1.02 6.03
CA ALA A 38 1.94 0.34 6.49
C ALA A 38 1.16 0.33 7.83
N GLU A 39 0.23 -0.61 8.02
CA GLU A 39 -0.49 -0.74 9.28
C GLU A 39 0.41 -1.20 10.45
N VAL A 40 1.36 -2.10 10.20
CA VAL A 40 2.34 -2.53 11.20
C VAL A 40 3.24 -1.37 11.60
N LEU A 41 3.84 -0.68 10.61
CA LEU A 41 4.73 0.46 10.86
C LEU A 41 4.01 1.60 11.59
N CYS A 42 2.78 1.93 11.19
CA CYS A 42 2.00 2.95 11.87
C CYS A 42 1.68 2.58 13.33
N LYS A 43 1.44 1.29 13.62
CA LYS A 43 1.24 0.83 15.01
C LYS A 43 2.53 0.97 15.82
N GLU A 44 3.67 0.59 15.24
CA GLU A 44 4.98 0.73 15.90
C GLU A 44 5.29 2.20 16.20
N TRP A 45 5.06 3.11 15.25
CA TRP A 45 5.35 4.54 15.43
C TRP A 45 4.38 5.25 16.37
N ALA A 46 3.13 4.81 16.47
CA ALA A 46 2.16 5.42 17.38
C ALA A 46 2.41 5.08 18.86
N VAL A 47 3.31 4.13 19.14
CA VAL A 47 3.72 3.73 20.50
C VAL A 47 4.94 4.53 20.98
N LEU A 48 5.61 5.27 20.07
CA LEU A 48 6.61 6.29 20.41
C LEU A 48 5.93 7.61 20.80
#